data_AF-A0A443Z7S2-F1
#
_entry.id   AF-A0A443Z7S2-F1
#
_cell.length_a   1.000
_cell.length_b   1.000
_cell.length_c   1.000
_cell.angle_alpha   90.00
_cell.angle_beta   90.00
_cell.angle_gamma   90.00
#
_symmetry.space_group_name_H-M   'P 1'
#
loop_
_entity.id
_entity.type
_entity.pdbx_description
1 polymer ?
#
loop_
_entity_poly.entity_id
_entity_poly.type
_entity_poly.pdbx_seq_one_letter_code
_entity_poly.pdbx_strand_id
1 'polypeptide(L)'
;MWCADDDTYFLIECKNQVKIDRRFISKAEAGQFSQHIQWFNTNYNSAPCTKILIIPALRLNRDAYINDQSYILREKNLTILKDNFRSFIGDILRFDNLRLIGEHELESILKANKLQITDFKQRYIEPIKKRID
;
A
#
# COMPACT_ATOMS: atom_id res chain seq x y z
N MET A 1 5.31 -8.40 1.59
CA MET A 1 4.23 -9.04 0.83
C MET A 1 3.14 -9.42 1.81
N TRP A 2 1.88 -9.19 1.45
CA TRP A 2 0.73 -9.54 2.30
C TRP A 2 -0.35 -10.15 1.40
N CYS A 3 -0.84 -11.34 1.73
CA CYS A 3 -2.05 -11.90 1.11
C CYS A 3 -3.26 -11.20 1.74
N ALA A 4 -4.03 -10.48 0.93
CA ALA A 4 -5.13 -9.65 1.39
C ALA A 4 -6.48 -10.39 1.34
N ASP A 5 -6.69 -11.24 0.34
CA ASP A 5 -7.90 -12.06 0.11
C ASP A 5 -7.55 -13.21 -0.85
N ASP A 6 -8.52 -14.07 -1.21
CA ASP A 6 -8.44 -15.15 -2.22
C ASP A 6 -7.51 -14.81 -3.42
N ASP A 7 -6.24 -15.19 -3.30
CA ASP A 7 -5.15 -14.93 -4.25
C ASP A 7 -4.89 -13.45 -4.64
N THR A 8 -5.36 -12.50 -3.83
CA THR A 8 -5.07 -11.07 -4.02
C THR A 8 -3.95 -10.61 -3.09
N TYR A 9 -2.81 -10.26 -3.67
CA TYR A 9 -1.60 -9.87 -2.94
C TYR A 9 -1.39 -8.36 -2.91
N PHE A 10 -0.76 -7.87 -1.85
CA PHE A 10 -0.10 -6.57 -1.80
C PHE A 10 1.42 -6.77 -1.82
N LEU A 11 2.06 -6.28 -2.87
CA LEU A 11 3.51 -6.13 -2.95
C LEU A 11 3.86 -4.71 -2.52
N ILE A 12 4.43 -4.59 -1.32
CA ILE A 12 4.76 -3.30 -0.71
C ILE A 12 6.28 -3.18 -0.61
N GLU A 13 6.83 -2.13 -1.20
CA GLU A 13 8.22 -1.73 -1.03
C GLU A 13 8.30 -0.34 -0.39
N CYS A 14 9.19 -0.16 0.58
CA CYS A 14 9.36 1.10 1.30
C CYS A 14 10.76 1.67 1.08
N LYS A 15 10.84 2.98 0.80
CA LYS A 15 12.11 3.71 0.63
C LYS A 15 12.29 4.70 1.77
N ASN A 16 13.27 4.45 2.62
CA ASN A 16 13.53 5.23 3.85
C ASN A 16 14.67 6.26 3.72
N GLN A 17 15.41 6.30 2.61
CA GLN A 17 16.56 7.19 2.41
C GLN A 17 16.31 8.24 1.33
N VAL A 18 15.13 8.86 1.37
CA VAL A 18 14.70 9.82 0.36
C VAL A 18 14.28 11.10 1.05
N LYS A 19 14.75 12.25 0.55
CA LYS A 19 14.32 13.54 1.09
C LYS A 19 12.81 13.71 0.89
N ILE A 20 12.15 14.28 1.90
CA ILE A 20 10.69 14.48 1.92
C ILE A 20 10.24 15.44 0.79
N ASP A 21 11.10 16.38 0.40
CA ASP A 21 10.85 17.37 -0.67
C ASP A 21 11.05 16.81 -2.09
N ARG A 22 11.42 15.54 -2.23
CA ARG A 22 11.77 14.96 -3.52
C ARG A 22 10.54 14.83 -4.42
N ARG A 23 10.61 15.49 -5.58
CA ARG A 23 9.52 15.54 -6.56
C ARG A 23 9.40 14.29 -7.45
N PHE A 24 10.51 13.55 -7.62
CA PHE A 24 10.61 12.49 -8.62
C PHE A 24 11.23 11.19 -8.08
N ILE A 25 10.67 10.06 -8.50
CA ILE A 25 11.20 8.71 -8.35
C ILE A 25 12.32 8.52 -9.40
N SER A 26 13.52 8.18 -8.96
CA SER A 26 14.67 7.98 -9.86
C SER A 26 14.60 6.69 -10.66
N LYS A 27 15.43 6.62 -11.71
CA LYS A 27 15.63 5.40 -12.50
C LYS A 27 16.07 4.21 -11.65
N ALA A 28 16.95 4.43 -10.67
CA ALA A 28 17.42 3.37 -9.77
C ALA A 28 16.29 2.82 -8.89
N GLU A 29 15.48 3.69 -8.29
CA GLU A 29 14.33 3.28 -7.46
C GLU A 29 13.25 2.56 -8.29
N ALA A 30 12.93 3.09 -9.47
CA ALA A 30 11.99 2.46 -10.39
C ALA A 30 12.48 1.09 -10.88
N GLY A 31 13.78 0.96 -11.15
CA GLY A 31 14.41 -0.29 -11.54
C GLY A 31 14.37 -1.35 -10.44
N GLN A 32 14.74 -0.98 -9.20
CA GLN A 32 14.65 -1.88 -8.03
C GLN A 32 13.22 -2.36 -7.80
N PHE A 33 12.25 -1.45 -7.86
CA PHE A 33 10.85 -1.81 -7.67
C PHE A 33 10.34 -2.73 -8.79
N SER A 34 10.76 -2.48 -10.04
CA SER A 34 10.42 -3.33 -11.19
C SER A 34 11.02 -4.75 -11.07
N GLN A 35 12.23 -4.88 -10.51
CA GLN A 35 12.84 -6.18 -10.21
C GLN A 35 12.03 -6.97 -9.17
N HIS A 36 11.54 -6.32 -8.12
CA HIS A 36 10.68 -6.99 -7.13
C HIS A 36 9.32 -7.40 -7.71
N ILE A 37 8.74 -6.59 -8.60
CA ILE A 37 7.52 -6.97 -9.34
C ILE A 37 7.77 -8.22 -10.19
N GLN A 38 8.89 -8.25 -10.93
CA GLN A 38 9.25 -9.40 -11.75
C GLN A 38 9.47 -10.66 -10.90
N TRP A 39 10.21 -10.54 -9.79
CA TRP A 39 10.39 -11.65 -8.86
C TRP A 39 9.05 -12.20 -8.34
N PHE A 40 8.12 -11.31 -7.98
CA PHE A 40 6.78 -11.73 -7.56
C PHE A 40 6.05 -12.50 -8.67
N ASN A 41 6.01 -11.96 -9.89
CA ASN A 41 5.33 -12.60 -11.02
C ASN A 41 5.89 -13.99 -11.32
N THR A 42 7.22 -14.19 -11.20
CA THR A 42 7.89 -15.47 -11.40
C THR A 42 7.55 -16.50 -10.30
N ASN A 43 7.49 -16.07 -9.03
CA ASN A 43 7.29 -17.00 -7.91
C ASN A 43 5.81 -17.29 -7.60
N TYR A 44 4.92 -16.39 -7.99
CA TYR A 44 3.49 -16.44 -7.68
C TYR A 44 2.61 -16.59 -8.94
N ASN A 45 3.16 -17.11 -10.04
CA ASN A 45 2.44 -17.37 -11.29
C ASN A 45 1.58 -16.18 -11.77
N SER A 46 2.11 -14.96 -11.61
CA SER A 46 1.39 -13.72 -11.93
C SER A 46 0.02 -13.56 -11.26
N ALA A 47 -0.13 -14.08 -10.03
CA ALA A 47 -1.33 -13.90 -9.22
C ALA A 47 -1.73 -12.41 -9.09
N PRO A 48 -3.04 -12.10 -8.96
CA PRO A 48 -3.51 -10.72 -8.77
C PRO A 48 -2.75 -9.99 -7.67
N CYS A 49 -2.13 -8.85 -8.01
CA CYS A 49 -1.26 -8.13 -7.08
C CYS A 49 -1.36 -6.61 -7.22
N THR A 50 -1.60 -5.93 -6.09
CA THR A 50 -1.51 -4.47 -5.98
C THR A 50 -0.09 -4.10 -5.59
N LYS A 51 0.63 -3.44 -6.50
CA LYS A 51 2.05 -3.10 -6.38
C LYS A 51 2.16 -1.68 -5.83
N ILE A 52 2.72 -1.52 -4.64
CA ILE A 52 2.70 -0.28 -3.85
C ILE A 52 4.12 0.12 -3.46
N LEU A 53 4.50 1.34 -3.80
CA LEU A 53 5.75 1.96 -3.38
C LEU A 53 5.48 3.03 -2.32
N ILE A 54 5.99 2.83 -1.11
CA ILE A 54 5.95 3.83 -0.04
C ILE A 54 7.15 4.77 -0.23
N ILE A 55 6.89 5.98 -0.73
CA ILE A 55 7.90 6.99 -1.06
C ILE A 55 7.25 8.39 -1.10
N PRO A 56 7.94 9.50 -0.74
CA PRO A 56 7.36 10.85 -0.81
C PRO A 56 7.08 11.35 -2.25
N ALA A 57 7.78 10.83 -3.25
CA ALA A 57 7.67 11.28 -4.64
C ALA A 57 6.44 10.69 -5.35
N LEU A 58 5.73 11.51 -6.14
CA LEU A 58 4.53 11.09 -6.90
C LEU A 58 4.80 10.74 -8.37
N ARG A 59 5.85 11.29 -8.95
CA ARG A 59 6.11 11.22 -10.39
C ARG A 59 7.39 10.46 -10.68
N LEU A 60 7.41 9.70 -11.76
CA LEU A 60 8.67 9.16 -12.30
C LEU A 60 9.55 10.30 -12.84
N ASN A 61 10.87 10.17 -12.67
CA ASN A 61 11.83 10.99 -13.40
C ASN A 61 11.77 10.68 -14.90
N ARG A 62 12.29 11.57 -15.75
CA ARG A 62 12.24 11.44 -17.22
C ARG A 62 12.90 10.15 -17.72
N ASP A 63 13.95 9.70 -17.05
CA ASP A 63 14.73 8.51 -17.37
C ASP A 63 14.29 7.25 -16.60
N ALA A 64 13.21 7.36 -15.82
CA ALA A 64 12.67 6.28 -15.00
C ALA A 64 11.41 5.68 -15.64
N TYR A 65 11.29 4.35 -15.57
CA TYR A 65 10.17 3.63 -16.16
C TYR A 65 9.74 2.47 -15.26
N ILE A 66 8.43 2.28 -15.12
CA ILE A 66 7.79 1.11 -14.51
C ILE A 66 6.74 0.63 -15.51
N ASN A 67 6.81 -0.63 -15.90
CA ASN A 67 5.92 -1.20 -16.90
C ASN A 67 4.52 -1.48 -16.34
N ASP A 68 4.47 -2.05 -15.14
CA ASP A 68 3.26 -2.45 -14.46
C ASP A 68 2.49 -1.27 -13.86
N GLN A 69 1.15 -1.37 -13.90
CA GLN A 69 0.29 -0.49 -13.12
C GLN A 69 0.65 -0.61 -11.63
N SER A 70 1.05 0.51 -11.06
CA SER A 70 1.64 0.59 -9.73
C SER A 70 1.18 1.85 -9.02
N TYR A 71 1.19 1.79 -7.70
CA TYR A 71 0.64 2.81 -6.82
C TYR A 71 1.69 3.29 -5.84
N ILE A 72 1.46 4.45 -5.23
CA ILE A 72 2.25 4.95 -4.12
C ILE A 72 1.41 5.16 -2.88
N LEU A 73 2.06 5.02 -1.73
CA LEU A 73 1.55 5.45 -0.44
C LEU A 73 2.49 6.53 0.10
N ARG A 74 2.02 7.77 0.17
CA ARG A 74 2.80 8.91 0.67
C ARG A 74 2.51 9.21 2.13
N GLU A 75 3.38 10.01 2.75
CA GLU A 75 3.33 10.38 4.17
C GLU A 75 1.94 10.84 4.64
N LYS A 76 1.25 11.68 3.86
CA LYS A 76 -0.12 12.12 4.16
C LYS A 76 -1.05 10.92 4.37
N ASN A 77 -1.09 10.01 3.40
CA ASN A 77 -1.98 8.87 3.43
C ASN A 77 -1.51 7.79 4.41
N LEU A 78 -0.20 7.65 4.62
CA LEU A 78 0.38 6.78 5.64
C LEU A 78 -0.01 7.24 7.05
N THR A 79 -0.07 8.55 7.28
CA THR A 79 -0.55 9.13 8.55
C THR A 79 -2.02 8.79 8.77
N ILE A 80 -2.86 8.97 7.74
CA ILE A 80 -4.29 8.60 7.81
C ILE A 80 -4.45 7.10 8.09
N LEU A 81 -3.70 6.23 7.39
CA LEU A 81 -3.73 4.78 7.62
C LEU A 81 -3.32 4.43 9.06
N LYS A 82 -2.25 5.05 9.57
CA LYS A 82 -1.77 4.86 10.95
C LYS A 82 -2.81 5.27 11.97
N ASP A 83 -3.48 6.40 11.77
CA ASP A 83 -4.48 6.90 12.72
C ASP A 83 -5.74 6.03 12.70
N ASN A 84 -6.18 5.59 11.52
CA ASN A 84 -7.26 4.62 11.37
C ASN A 84 -6.91 3.26 12.01
N PHE A 85 -5.66 2.81 11.90
CA PHE A 85 -5.20 1.61 12.58
C PHE A 85 -5.19 1.77 14.10
N ARG A 86 -4.81 2.94 14.63
CA ARG A 86 -4.89 3.24 16.07
C ARG A 86 -6.33 3.24 16.58
N SER A 87 -7.25 3.83 15.83
CA SER A 87 -8.68 3.81 16.16
C SER A 87 -9.23 2.38 16.17
N PHE A 88 -8.84 1.55 15.19
CA PHE A 88 -9.18 0.13 15.14
C PHE A 88 -8.72 -0.62 16.40
N ILE A 89 -7.46 -0.43 16.82
CA ILE A 89 -6.96 -1.00 18.06
C ILE A 89 -7.74 -0.46 19.27
N GLY A 90 -8.05 0.83 19.28
CA GLY A 90 -8.85 1.46 20.33
C GLY A 90 -10.26 0.87 20.46
N ASP A 91 -10.92 0.58 19.33
CA ASP A 91 -12.26 -0.02 19.30
C ASP A 91 -12.21 -1.49 19.76
N ILE A 92 -11.19 -2.25 19.35
CA ILE A 92 -10.98 -3.64 19.80
C ILE A 92 -10.72 -3.70 21.30
N LEU A 93 -9.96 -2.76 21.86
CA LEU A 93 -9.64 -2.75 23.29
C LEU A 93 -10.81 -2.33 24.19
N ARG A 94 -11.96 -1.92 23.63
CA ARG A 94 -13.19 -1.68 24.41
C ARG A 94 -13.89 -2.98 24.83
N PHE A 95 -13.51 -4.10 24.24
CA PHE A 95 -14.05 -5.40 24.60
C PHE A 95 -13.29 -5.96 25.80
N ASP A 96 -14.02 -6.32 26.86
CA ASP A 96 -13.43 -6.95 28.05
C ASP A 96 -12.75 -8.30 27.73
N ASN A 97 -13.19 -8.96 26.66
CA ASN A 97 -12.61 -10.21 26.18
C ASN A 97 -12.63 -10.29 24.66
N LEU A 98 -11.45 -10.29 24.05
CA LEU A 98 -11.26 -10.36 22.61
C LEU A 98 -11.82 -11.64 21.97
N ARG A 99 -11.99 -12.72 22.74
CA ARG A 99 -12.58 -13.98 22.25
C ARG A 99 -14.09 -13.88 21.98
N LEU A 100 -14.73 -12.81 22.47
CA LEU A 100 -16.15 -12.57 22.26
C LEU A 100 -16.43 -11.79 20.98
N ILE A 101 -15.39 -11.23 20.34
CA ILE A 101 -15.54 -10.50 19.08
C ILE A 101 -15.86 -11.52 17.98
N GLY A 102 -17.12 -11.54 17.57
CA GLY A 102 -17.57 -12.35 16.44
C GLY A 102 -17.09 -11.80 15.11
N GLU A 103 -17.15 -12.62 14.06
CA GLU A 103 -16.74 -12.25 12.70
C GLU A 103 -17.44 -10.98 12.19
N HIS A 104 -18.77 -10.92 12.34
CA HIS A 104 -19.58 -9.76 11.92
C HIS A 104 -19.19 -8.47 12.66
N GLU A 105 -18.83 -8.58 13.94
CA GLU A 105 -18.42 -7.43 14.75
C GLU A 105 -17.03 -6.96 14.34
N LEU A 106 -16.09 -7.88 14.13
CA LEU A 106 -14.77 -7.56 13.60
C LEU A 106 -14.85 -6.90 12.22
N GLU A 107 -15.69 -7.42 11.32
CA GLU A 107 -15.91 -6.82 10.00
C GLU A 107 -16.49 -5.39 10.13
N SER A 108 -17.43 -5.19 11.04
CA SER A 108 -18.02 -3.87 11.33
C SER A 108 -16.96 -2.88 11.84
N ILE A 109 -16.07 -3.32 12.74
CA ILE A 109 -14.97 -2.49 13.26
C ILE A 109 -13.95 -2.18 12.15
N LEU A 110 -13.59 -3.15 11.30
CA LEU A 110 -12.72 -2.93 10.14
C LEU A 110 -13.31 -1.89 9.17
N LYS A 111 -14.60 -1.99 8.87
CA LYS A 111 -15.33 -1.06 7.99
C LYS A 111 -15.47 0.35 8.60
N ALA A 112 -15.70 0.43 9.90
CA ALA A 112 -15.75 1.70 10.64
C ALA A 112 -14.39 2.41 10.58
N ASN A 113 -13.30 1.65 10.75
CA ASN A 113 -11.93 2.15 10.74
C ASN A 113 -11.28 2.20 9.35
N LYS A 114 -12.01 1.91 8.28
CA LYS A 114 -11.53 2.07 6.90
C LYS A 114 -10.32 1.18 6.59
N LEU A 115 -10.34 -0.05 7.08
CA LEU A 115 -9.26 -1.03 6.91
C LEU A 115 -9.64 -2.19 5.99
N GLN A 116 -10.75 -2.09 5.24
CA GLN A 116 -11.06 -3.08 4.21
C GLN A 116 -10.14 -2.89 3.00
N ILE A 117 -9.98 -3.94 2.19
CA ILE A 117 -9.14 -3.92 0.97
C ILE A 117 -9.59 -2.81 0.01
N THR A 118 -10.91 -2.61 -0.09
CA THR A 118 -11.53 -1.55 -0.88
C THR A 118 -11.11 -0.16 -0.38
N ASP A 119 -11.15 0.07 0.93
CA ASP A 119 -10.64 1.32 1.54
C ASP A 119 -9.16 1.51 1.21
N PHE A 120 -8.36 0.45 1.27
CA PHE A 120 -6.92 0.54 1.00
C PHE A 120 -6.62 1.05 -0.41
N LYS A 121 -7.31 0.47 -1.41
CA LYS A 121 -7.18 0.84 -2.82
C LYS A 121 -7.72 2.24 -3.12
N GLN A 122 -8.78 2.67 -2.44
CA GLN A 122 -9.45 3.95 -2.73
C GLN A 122 -8.89 5.14 -1.96
N ARG A 123 -8.31 4.91 -0.77
CA ARG A 123 -8.09 5.96 0.23
C ARG A 123 -6.63 6.18 0.58
N TYR A 124 -5.82 5.13 0.56
CA TYR A 124 -4.42 5.23 0.99
C TYR A 124 -3.43 5.31 -0.15
N ILE A 125 -3.74 4.67 -1.28
CA ILE A 125 -2.82 4.61 -2.41
C ILE A 125 -3.29 5.49 -3.57
N GLU A 126 -2.34 6.02 -4.33
CA GLU A 126 -2.62 6.79 -5.55
C GLU A 126 -1.75 6.27 -6.71
N PRO A 127 -2.23 6.30 -7.96
CA PRO A 127 -1.46 5.77 -9.08
C PRO A 127 -0.16 6.56 -9.29
N ILE A 128 0.94 5.85 -9.58
CA ILE A 128 2.20 6.48 -9.98
C ILE A 128 1.95 7.31 -11.25
N LYS A 129 2.30 8.60 -11.20
CA LYS A 129 2.14 9.47 -12.37
C LYS A 129 3.36 9.35 -13.28
N LYS A 130 3.13 8.93 -14.52
CA LYS A 130 4.11 9.12 -15.60
C LYS A 130 4.26 10.63 -15.83
N ARG A 131 5.48 11.09 -16.11
CA ARG A 131 5.67 12.48 -16.51
C ARG A 131 5.03 12.65 -17.90
N ILE A 132 4.13 13.62 -18.02
CA ILE A 132 3.68 14.13 -19.32
C ILE A 132 4.68 15.22 -19.68
N ASP A 133 5.24 15.15 -20.88
CA ASP A 133 6.21 16.11 -21.40
C ASP A 133 5.63 17.52 -21.49
#